data_AF-A0A4S3JHZ1-F1
#
_entry.id   AF-A0A4S3JHZ1-F1
#
_cell.length_a   1.000
_cell.length_b   1.000
_cell.length_c   1.000
_cell.angle_alpha   90.00
_cell.angle_beta   90.00
_cell.angle_gamma   90.00
#
_symmetry.space_group_name_H-M   'P 1'
#
loop_
_entity.id
_entity.type
_entity.pdbx_description
1 polymer ?
#
loop_
_entity_poly.entity_id
_entity_poly.type
_entity_poly.pdbx_seq_one_letter_code
_entity_poly.pdbx_strand_id
1 'polypeptide(L)'
;MPSDIFWIFAVQLCLMWAPGPLYGHLIDTYGPAPVLYPCSFLCVFSLCMISLADQYHKFFLAQGSGFGIGYGGVFTVAMLCVCQWFIRRRRLATGIASCGSSLGGVIFPIFLNWVMQQVGFYGAIPVGMIGIRFASSCFLIRPHLPRKKWIVMPSVLT
;
A
#
# COMPACT_ATOMS: atom_id res chain seq x y z
N MET A 1 23.96 -8.14 13.26
CA MET A 1 24.84 -7.55 12.21
C MET A 1 23.95 -6.84 11.18
N PRO A 2 24.45 -5.88 10.38
CA PRO A 2 23.63 -5.20 9.37
C PRO A 2 22.93 -6.15 8.37
N SER A 3 23.44 -7.37 8.19
CA SER A 3 22.83 -8.45 7.39
C SER A 3 21.45 -8.89 7.85
N ASP A 4 21.20 -8.93 9.17
CA ASP A 4 19.96 -9.47 9.73
C ASP A 4 18.75 -8.56 9.45
N ILE A 5 18.99 -7.25 9.31
CA ILE A 5 17.93 -6.27 9.04
C ILE A 5 17.65 -6.22 7.53
N PHE A 6 18.68 -6.37 6.70
CA PHE A 6 18.55 -6.31 5.25
C PHE A 6 17.65 -7.44 4.70
N TRP A 7 17.74 -8.64 5.27
CA TRP A 7 16.94 -9.78 4.79
C TRP A 7 15.43 -9.60 5.00
N ILE A 8 15.03 -8.88 6.06
CA ILE A 8 13.64 -8.48 6.30
C ILE A 8 13.14 -7.61 5.16
N PHE A 9 13.92 -6.58 4.79
CA PHE A 9 13.58 -5.68 3.69
C PHE A 9 13.55 -6.40 2.34
N ALA A 10 14.49 -7.32 2.10
CA ALA A 10 14.52 -8.11 0.87
C ALA A 10 13.26 -8.99 0.75
N VAL A 11 12.89 -9.70 1.81
CA VAL A 11 11.67 -10.53 1.85
C VAL A 11 10.41 -9.69 1.70
N GLN A 12 10.36 -8.53 2.35
CA GLN A 12 9.26 -7.57 2.19
C GLN A 12 9.10 -7.12 0.74
N LEU A 13 10.18 -6.77 0.04
CA LEU A 13 10.16 -6.38 -1.37
C LEU A 13 9.75 -7.54 -2.27
N CYS A 14 10.30 -8.74 -2.04
CA CYS A 14 9.91 -9.94 -2.78
C CYS A 14 8.41 -10.21 -2.67
N LEU A 15 7.85 -10.17 -1.46
CA LEU A 15 6.43 -10.42 -1.20
C LEU A 15 5.53 -9.26 -1.62
N MET A 16 6.06 -8.06 -1.80
CA MET A 16 5.33 -6.92 -2.35
C MET A 16 5.07 -7.09 -3.85
N TRP A 17 6.07 -7.58 -4.60
CA TRP A 17 5.99 -7.72 -6.07
C TRP A 17 5.49 -9.09 -6.53
N ALA A 18 5.80 -10.17 -5.79
CA ALA A 18 5.43 -11.53 -6.17
C ALA A 18 3.92 -11.76 -6.41
N PRO A 19 2.99 -11.19 -5.62
CA PRO A 19 1.56 -11.35 -5.83
C PRO A 19 0.98 -10.32 -6.83
N GLY A 20 1.81 -9.52 -7.50
CA GLY A 20 1.37 -8.54 -8.51
C GLY A 20 0.40 -9.11 -9.56
N PRO A 21 0.70 -10.26 -10.20
CA PRO A 21 -0.20 -10.88 -11.18
C PRO A 21 -1.54 -11.34 -10.57
N LEU A 22 -1.52 -11.85 -9.33
CA LEU A 22 -2.72 -12.27 -8.60
C LEU A 22 -3.64 -11.07 -8.37
N TYR A 23 -3.08 -9.94 -7.91
CA TYR A 23 -3.84 -8.72 -7.70
C TYR A 23 -4.41 -8.15 -9.00
N GLY A 24 -3.65 -8.20 -10.09
CA GLY A 24 -4.16 -7.82 -11.41
C GLY A 24 -5.40 -8.62 -11.80
N HIS A 25 -5.33 -9.94 -11.71
CA HIS A 25 -6.45 -10.83 -12.03
C HIS A 25 -7.68 -10.58 -11.13
N LEU A 26 -7.47 -10.39 -9.82
CA LEU A 26 -8.53 -10.08 -8.85
C LEU A 26 -9.23 -8.75 -9.16
N ILE A 27 -8.47 -7.72 -9.54
CA ILE A 27 -9.01 -6.39 -9.85
C ILE A 27 -9.77 -6.40 -11.17
N ASP A 28 -9.30 -7.16 -12.17
CA ASP A 28 -10.00 -7.29 -13.45
C ASP A 28 -11.32 -8.07 -13.32
N THR A 29 -11.41 -9.02 -12.39
CA THR A 29 -12.59 -9.87 -12.18
C THR A 29 -13.63 -9.25 -11.24
N TYR A 30 -13.19 -8.75 -10.09
CA TYR A 30 -14.09 -8.26 -9.02
C TYR A 30 -14.14 -6.73 -8.91
N GLY A 31 -13.26 -6.03 -9.63
CA GLY A 31 -13.09 -4.59 -9.53
C GLY A 31 -12.13 -4.17 -8.40
N PRO A 32 -11.75 -2.89 -8.36
CA PRO A 32 -10.72 -2.37 -7.45
C PRO A 32 -11.16 -2.28 -5.98
N ALA A 33 -12.45 -2.05 -5.71
CA ALA A 33 -12.98 -1.85 -4.36
C ALA A 33 -12.86 -3.10 -3.45
N PRO A 34 -13.34 -4.30 -3.84
CA PRO A 34 -13.29 -5.47 -2.97
C PRO A 34 -11.87 -5.98 -2.69
N VAL A 35 -10.87 -5.60 -3.49
CA VAL A 35 -9.45 -5.91 -3.24
C VAL A 35 -8.82 -4.92 -2.26
N LEU A 36 -9.24 -3.65 -2.30
CA LEU A 36 -8.66 -2.60 -1.45
C LEU A 36 -8.99 -2.77 0.05
N TYR A 37 -10.22 -3.19 0.38
CA TYR A 37 -10.65 -3.39 1.76
C TYR A 37 -9.82 -4.43 2.53
N PRO A 38 -9.67 -5.69 2.06
CA PRO A 38 -8.90 -6.70 2.77
C PRO A 38 -7.41 -6.36 2.83
N CYS A 39 -6.83 -5.78 1.78
CA CYS A 39 -5.42 -5.37 1.77
C CYS A 39 -5.14 -4.23 2.77
N SER A 40 -6.04 -3.24 2.86
CA SER A 40 -5.94 -2.16 3.85
C SER A 40 -6.06 -2.69 5.27
N PHE A 41 -7.02 -3.58 5.53
CA PHE A 41 -7.17 -4.23 6.82
C PHE A 41 -5.92 -5.02 7.21
N LEU A 42 -5.36 -5.80 6.28
CA LEU A 42 -4.14 -6.57 6.51
C LEU A 42 -2.93 -5.68 6.81
N CYS A 43 -2.78 -4.54 6.14
CA CYS A 43 -1.71 -3.58 6.43
C CYS A 43 -1.79 -3.05 7.86
N VAL A 44 -3.00 -2.72 8.31
CA VAL A 44 -3.25 -2.15 9.64
C VAL A 44 -3.05 -3.21 10.71
N PHE A 45 -3.55 -4.42 10.47
CA PHE A 45 -3.32 -5.57 11.33
C PHE A 45 -1.82 -5.84 11.50
N SER A 46 -1.06 -5.85 10.39
CA SER A 46 0.39 -6.05 10.41
C SER A 46 1.11 -4.97 11.22
N LEU A 47 0.71 -3.71 11.07
CA LEU A 47 1.27 -2.59 11.83
C LEU A 47 0.92 -2.64 13.32
N CYS A 48 -0.30 -3.01 13.69
CA CYS A 48 -0.68 -3.24 15.09
C CYS A 48 0.16 -4.39 15.69
N MET A 49 0.41 -5.44 14.92
CA MET A 49 1.18 -6.60 15.36
C MET A 49 2.67 -6.28 15.53
N ILE A 50 3.22 -5.39 14.70
CA ILE A 50 4.56 -4.81 14.85
C ILE A 50 4.65 -4.02 16.17
N SER A 51 3.62 -3.26 16.54
CA SER A 51 3.62 -2.48 17.79
C SER A 51 3.62 -3.35 19.06
N LEU A 52 3.16 -4.60 18.97
CA LEU A 52 3.08 -5.54 20.09
C LEU A 52 4.20 -6.60 20.07
N ALA A 53 5.03 -6.59 19.04
CA ALA A 53 6.11 -7.54 18.89
C ALA A 53 7.29 -7.11 19.76
N ASP A 54 7.69 -7.97 20.71
CA ASP A 54 8.91 -7.80 21.51
C ASP A 54 10.08 -8.63 20.93
N GLN A 55 9.78 -9.52 19.97
CA GLN A 55 10.71 -10.50 19.43
C GLN A 55 10.94 -10.32 17.93
N TYR A 56 12.21 -10.41 17.51
CA TYR A 56 12.67 -10.30 16.13
C TYR A 56 11.89 -11.18 15.13
N HIS A 57 11.55 -12.41 15.51
CA HIS A 57 10.79 -13.33 14.67
C HIS A 57 9.36 -12.83 14.37
N LYS A 58 8.71 -12.21 15.34
CA LYS A 58 7.35 -11.67 15.20
C LYS A 58 7.35 -10.42 14.31
N PHE A 59 8.38 -9.59 14.42
CA PHE A 59 8.60 -8.47 13.50
C PHE A 59 8.82 -8.94 12.07
N PHE A 60 9.68 -9.94 11.86
CA PHE A 60 9.96 -10.46 10.52
C PHE A 60 8.70 -10.99 9.83
N LEU A 61 7.87 -11.76 10.54
CA LEU A 61 6.61 -12.28 10.02
C LEU A 61 5.60 -11.15 9.76
N ALA A 62 5.36 -10.25 10.72
CA ALA A 62 4.37 -9.19 10.55
C ALA A 62 4.76 -8.18 9.46
N GLN A 63 6.03 -7.77 9.41
CA GLN A 63 6.52 -6.77 8.46
C GLN A 63 6.84 -7.37 7.09
N GLY A 64 7.49 -8.53 7.04
CA GLY A 64 7.89 -9.17 5.80
C GLY A 64 6.69 -9.70 5.01
N SER A 65 5.89 -10.57 5.63
CA SER A 65 4.77 -11.19 4.94
C SER A 65 3.48 -10.40 5.01
N GLY A 66 3.03 -10.02 6.21
CA GLY A 66 1.76 -9.31 6.39
C GLY A 66 1.74 -7.95 5.68
N PHE A 67 2.72 -7.10 5.98
CA PHE A 67 2.80 -5.77 5.39
C PHE A 67 3.21 -5.79 3.91
N GLY A 68 4.13 -6.68 3.49
CA GLY A 68 4.53 -6.82 2.09
C GLY A 68 3.36 -7.18 1.17
N ILE A 69 2.61 -8.22 1.53
CA ILE A 69 1.44 -8.69 0.77
C ILE A 69 0.36 -7.60 0.72
N GLY A 70 0.01 -7.02 1.88
CA GLY A 70 -1.02 -5.98 1.95
C GLY A 70 -0.66 -4.73 1.15
N TYR A 71 0.58 -4.25 1.27
CA TYR A 71 1.04 -3.03 0.60
C TYR A 71 1.13 -3.21 -0.92
N GLY A 72 1.55 -4.39 -1.40
CA GLY A 72 1.57 -4.70 -2.83
C GLY A 72 0.19 -4.62 -3.49
N GLY A 73 -0.85 -5.12 -2.80
CA GLY A 73 -2.24 -5.02 -3.26
C GLY A 73 -2.75 -3.58 -3.32
N VAL A 74 -2.51 -2.80 -2.27
CA VAL A 74 -2.89 -1.37 -2.22
C VAL A 74 -2.18 -0.57 -3.32
N PHE A 75 -0.89 -0.80 -3.53
CA PHE A 75 -0.10 -0.12 -4.57
C PHE A 75 -0.65 -0.42 -5.97
N THR A 76 -0.98 -1.68 -6.23
CA THR A 76 -1.54 -2.13 -7.52
C THR A 76 -2.90 -1.47 -7.79
N VAL A 77 -3.82 -1.49 -6.82
CA VAL A 77 -5.13 -0.85 -6.94
C VAL A 77 -5.00 0.67 -7.14
N ALA A 78 -4.14 1.33 -6.34
CA ALA A 78 -3.94 2.78 -6.44
C ALA A 78 -3.44 3.19 -7.83
N MET A 79 -2.45 2.47 -8.36
CA MET A 79 -1.90 2.73 -9.69
C MET A 79 -2.95 2.52 -10.79
N LEU A 80 -3.75 1.45 -10.69
CA LEU A 80 -4.83 1.17 -11.64
C LEU A 80 -5.92 2.25 -11.60
N CYS A 81 -6.33 2.69 -10.42
CA CYS A 81 -7.31 3.79 -10.25
C CYS A 81 -6.82 5.10 -10.88
N VAL A 82 -5.55 5.50 -10.65
CA VAL A 82 -4.96 6.70 -11.27
C VAL A 82 -4.96 6.57 -12.79
N CYS A 83 -4.61 5.39 -13.31
CA CYS A 83 -4.59 5.13 -14.74
C CYS A 83 -5.99 5.18 -15.37
N GLN A 84 -7.02 4.72 -14.66
CA GLN A 84 -8.41 4.74 -15.13
C GLN A 84 -9.03 6.13 -15.07
N TRP A 85 -8.71 6.94 -14.05
CA TRP A 85 -9.28 8.27 -13.87
C TRP A 85 -8.71 9.30 -14.87
N PHE A 86 -7.41 9.21 -15.18
CA PHE A 86 -6.73 10.16 -16.06
C PHE A 86 -6.43 9.57 -17.44
N ILE A 87 -7.44 9.42 -18.30
CA ILE A 87 -7.25 8.87 -19.67
C ILE A 87 -6.43 9.82 -20.56
N ARG A 88 -6.74 11.13 -20.55
CA ARG A 88 -6.11 12.14 -21.43
C ARG A 88 -4.70 12.56 -20.98
N ARG A 89 -4.43 12.54 -19.67
CA ARG A 89 -3.17 13.03 -19.05
C ARG A 89 -2.49 11.99 -18.15
N ARG A 90 -2.63 10.70 -18.48
CA ARG A 90 -2.11 9.57 -17.68
C ARG A 90 -0.64 9.74 -17.27
N ARG A 91 0.22 10.14 -18.21
CA ARG A 91 1.67 10.31 -17.98
C ARG A 91 1.99 11.39 -16.94
N LEU A 92 1.27 12.51 -16.96
CA LEU A 92 1.45 13.59 -15.98
C LEU A 92 0.96 13.17 -14.59
N ALA A 93 -0.21 12.51 -14.53
CA ALA A 93 -0.77 12.04 -13.26
C ALA A 93 0.14 10.99 -12.59
N THR A 94 0.63 10.01 -13.35
CA THR A 94 1.59 9.02 -12.87
C THR A 94 2.93 9.67 -12.49
N GLY A 95 3.39 10.68 -13.23
CA GLY A 95 4.57 11.46 -12.89
C GLY A 95 4.43 12.15 -11.52
N ILE A 96 3.33 12.85 -11.29
CA ILE A 96 3.04 13.49 -9.98
C ILE A 96 2.95 12.45 -8.86
N ALA A 97 2.30 11.31 -9.11
CA ALA A 97 2.22 10.22 -8.14
C ALA A 97 3.61 9.65 -7.79
N SER A 98 4.50 9.53 -8.79
CA SER A 98 5.89 9.08 -8.57
C SER A 98 6.71 10.09 -7.77
N CYS A 99 6.53 11.39 -8.02
CA CYS A 99 7.17 12.46 -7.23
C CYS A 99 6.77 12.38 -5.75
N GLY A 100 5.52 12.01 -5.46
CA GLY A 100 5.04 11.78 -4.09
C GLY A 100 5.84 10.72 -3.33
N SER A 101 6.31 9.67 -4.02
CA SER A 101 7.14 8.63 -3.39
C SER A 101 8.52 9.16 -2.99
N SER A 102 9.14 9.99 -3.83
CA SER A 102 10.42 10.65 -3.49
C SER A 102 10.28 11.65 -2.34
N LEU A 103 9.23 12.49 -2.35
CA LEU A 103 8.95 13.43 -1.26
C LEU A 103 8.71 12.68 0.07
N GLY A 104 7.97 11.58 0.03
CA GLY A 104 7.75 10.74 1.22
C GLY A 104 9.05 10.23 1.81
N GLY A 105 10.01 9.78 1.00
CA GLY A 105 11.32 9.29 1.45
C GLY A 105 12.18 10.36 2.15
N VAL A 106 11.99 11.65 1.83
CA VAL A 106 12.72 12.76 2.46
C VAL A 106 11.99 13.27 3.71
N ILE A 107 10.66 13.40 3.63
CA ILE A 107 9.84 13.91 4.73
C ILE A 107 9.82 12.93 5.90
N PHE A 108 9.78 11.63 5.61
CA PHE A 108 9.69 10.57 6.62
C PHE A 108 10.83 10.57 7.66
N PRO A 109 12.12 10.54 7.28
CA PRO A 109 13.22 10.56 8.25
C PRO A 109 13.27 11.89 9.04
N ILE A 110 12.91 13.02 8.43
CA ILE A 110 12.84 14.32 9.11
C ILE A 110 11.75 14.29 10.19
N PHE A 111 10.56 13.78 9.84
CA PHE A 111 9.46 13.63 10.77
C PHE A 111 9.80 12.65 11.91
N LEU A 112 10.42 11.50 11.58
CA LEU A 112 10.90 10.55 12.58
C LEU A 112 11.90 11.19 13.54
N ASN A 113 12.86 11.97 13.03
CA ASN A 113 13.86 12.64 13.85
C ASN A 113 13.21 13.64 14.82
N TRP A 114 12.24 14.41 14.33
CA TRP A 114 11.49 15.38 15.13
C TRP A 114 10.65 14.70 16.23
N VAL A 115 9.96 13.60 15.90
CA VAL A 115 9.17 12.83 16.87
C VAL A 115 10.05 12.13 17.90
N MET A 116 11.21 11.60 17.48
CA MET A 116 12.20 10.99 18.38
C MET A 116 12.70 11.97 19.43
N GLN A 117 12.88 13.25 19.07
CA GLN A 117 13.33 14.30 19.99
C GLN A 117 12.24 14.73 20.99
N GLN A 118 10.96 14.65 20.63
CA GLN A 118 9.85 15.14 21.45
C GLN A 118 9.30 14.10 22.44
N VAL A 119 9.21 12.81 22.06
CA VAL A 119 8.40 11.82 22.83
C VAL A 119 9.19 10.60 23.32
N GLY A 120 10.47 10.47 22.95
CA GLY A 120 11.29 9.31 23.31
C GLY A 120 10.94 8.03 22.54
N PHE A 121 11.89 7.09 22.54
CA PHE A 121 12.01 5.96 21.59
C PHE A 121 10.84 4.94 21.60
N TYR A 122 10.01 4.91 22.65
CA TYR A 122 9.19 3.74 22.98
C TYR A 122 7.68 3.84 22.70
N GLY A 123 7.12 5.00 22.31
CA GLY A 123 5.65 5.15 22.31
C GLY A 123 4.96 5.83 21.11
N ALA A 124 5.58 6.82 20.46
CA ALA A 124 4.81 7.76 19.61
C ALA A 124 4.67 7.38 18.13
N ILE A 125 5.51 6.47 17.63
CA ILE A 125 5.75 6.30 16.18
C ILE A 125 4.79 5.30 15.52
N PRO A 126 4.38 4.17 16.14
CA PRO A 126 3.46 3.24 15.49
C PRO A 126 2.05 3.83 15.41
N VAL A 127 1.50 4.28 16.53
CA VAL A 127 0.06 4.58 16.66
C VAL A 127 -0.37 5.82 15.86
N GLY A 128 0.48 6.86 15.82
CA GLY A 128 0.19 8.11 15.10
C GLY A 128 0.25 7.97 13.57
N MET A 129 1.23 7.23 13.05
CA MET A 129 1.34 7.01 11.60
C MET A 129 0.37 5.95 11.08
N ILE A 130 0.04 4.94 11.90
CA ILE A 130 -1.05 3.97 11.63
C ILE A 130 -2.38 4.72 11.50
N GLY A 131 -2.65 5.67 12.40
CA GLY A 131 -3.85 6.51 12.36
C GLY A 131 -3.96 7.36 11.08
N ILE A 132 -2.86 7.98 10.63
CA ILE A 132 -2.84 8.78 9.39
C ILE A 132 -3.02 7.89 8.14
N ARG A 133 -2.43 6.69 8.13
CA ARG A 133 -2.60 5.72 7.03
C ARG A 133 -4.01 5.12 6.98
N PHE A 134 -4.61 4.88 8.15
CA PHE A 134 -6.00 4.44 8.29
C PHE A 134 -6.97 5.53 7.83
N ALA A 135 -6.76 6.77 8.29
CA ALA A 135 -7.58 7.92 7.92
C ALA A 135 -7.46 8.26 6.43
N SER A 136 -6.27 8.21 5.84
CA SER A 136 -6.09 8.41 4.38
C SER A 136 -6.73 7.30 3.55
N SER A 137 -6.68 6.04 4.01
CA SER A 137 -7.40 4.94 3.36
C SER A 137 -8.92 5.14 3.46
N CYS A 138 -9.44 5.55 4.61
CA CYS A 138 -10.86 5.86 4.79
C CYS A 138 -11.31 7.13 4.03
N PHE A 139 -10.45 8.14 3.89
CA PHE A 139 -10.79 9.42 3.25
C PHE A 139 -10.68 9.36 1.71
N LEU A 140 -9.80 8.51 1.17
CA LEU A 140 -9.79 8.20 -0.28
C LEU A 140 -10.90 7.24 -0.69
N ILE A 141 -11.59 6.59 0.26
CA ILE A 141 -12.87 5.91 0.03
C ILE A 141 -13.99 6.98 -0.05
N ARG A 142 -13.89 7.84 -1.07
CA ARG A 142 -15.08 8.34 -1.77
C ARG A 142 -14.95 7.88 -3.22
N PRO A 143 -15.19 6.58 -3.51
CA PRO A 143 -15.27 6.10 -4.87
C PRO A 143 -16.53 6.68 -5.50
N HIS A 144 -16.39 7.78 -6.25
CA HIS A 144 -17.30 8.03 -7.35
C HIS A 144 -16.66 7.43 -8.59
N LEU A 145 -16.88 6.12 -8.81
CA LEU A 145 -16.66 5.52 -10.11
C LEU A 145 -17.92 4.75 -10.53
N PRO A 146 -18.63 5.20 -11.58
CA PRO A 146 -19.81 4.53 -12.08
C PRO A 146 -19.41 3.15 -12.65
N ARG A 147 -20.21 2.14 -12.29
CA ARG A 147 -20.14 0.77 -12.81
C ARG A 147 -20.06 0.80 -14.34
N LYS A 148 -18.87 0.55 -14.92
CA LYS A 148 -18.76 0.38 -16.37
C LYS A 148 -19.50 -0.91 -16.72
N LYS A 149 -20.69 -0.80 -17.31
CA LYS A 149 -21.36 -1.93 -17.97
C LYS A 149 -20.40 -2.47 -19.01
N TRP A 150 -20.09 -3.76 -18.91
CA TRP A 150 -19.44 -4.52 -19.96
C TRP A 150 -20.28 -4.36 -21.22
N ILE A 151 -19.84 -3.51 -22.14
CA ILE A 151 -20.34 -3.53 -23.51
C ILE A 151 -19.74 -4.81 -24.09
N VAL A 152 -20.58 -5.84 -24.13
CA VAL A 152 -20.41 -7.02 -24.95
C VAL A 152 -19.96 -6.53 -26.32
N MET A 153 -18.73 -6.82 -26.73
CA MET A 153 -18.32 -6.60 -28.11
C MET A 153 -19.28 -7.44 -28.96
N PRO A 154 -20.06 -6.84 -29.87
CA PRO A 154 -20.77 -7.66 -30.84
C PRO A 154 -19.69 -8.39 -31.65
N SER A 155 -19.85 -9.71 -31.70
CA SER A 155 -19.10 -10.63 -32.54
C SER A 155 -18.85 -10.00 -33.90
N VAL A 156 -17.58 -9.70 -34.20
CA VAL A 156 -17.14 -9.44 -35.58
C VAL A 156 -17.07 -10.81 -36.27
N LEU A 157 -18.25 -11.26 -36.70
CA LEU A 157 -18.48 -12.32 -37.67
C LEU A 157 -19.56 -11.78 -38.62
N THR A 158 -19.10 -11.10 -39.67
CA THR A 158 -19.66 -11.00 -41.03
C THR A 158 -18.63 -10.28 -41.88
#